data_AF-A0A2T5MBG3-F1
#
_entry.id   AF-A0A2T5MBG3-F1
#
_cell.length_a   1.000
_cell.length_b   1.000
_cell.length_c   1.000
_cell.angle_alpha   90.00
_cell.angle_beta   90.00
_cell.angle_gamma   90.00
#
_symmetry.space_group_name_H-M   'P 1'
#
loop_
_entity.id
_entity.type
_entity.pdbx_description
1 polymer ?
#
loop_
_entity_poly.entity_id
_entity_poly.type
_entity_poly.pdbx_seq_one_letter_code
_entity_poly.pdbx_strand_id
1 'polypeptide(L)'
;MQNKKSFWGVQMALISLVYIFAAFKALSGDFSHPTVLISALLLAAHALEIPVAFYALKGRSASVPRVLLLCLLFGLVWWVPARRGVFAVN
;
A
#
# COMPACT_ATOMS: atom_id res chain seq x y z
N MET A 1 7.24 -18.31 -9.42
CA MET A 1 5.81 -17.94 -9.23
C MET A 1 5.43 -16.95 -10.31
N GLN A 2 4.42 -17.25 -11.12
CA GLN A 2 4.04 -16.47 -12.30
C GLN A 2 3.83 -14.98 -11.94
N ASN A 3 4.40 -14.10 -12.77
CA ASN A 3 4.40 -12.63 -12.65
C ASN A 3 3.00 -12.04 -12.93
N LYS A 4 1.97 -12.57 -12.25
CA LYS A 4 0.57 -12.26 -12.54
C LYS A 4 0.20 -10.94 -11.87
N LYS A 5 0.05 -9.89 -12.67
CA LYS A 5 -0.52 -8.59 -12.27
C LYS A 5 -1.79 -8.76 -11.43
N SER A 6 -2.61 -9.77 -11.72
CA SER A 6 -3.83 -10.08 -10.98
C SER A 6 -3.60 -10.47 -9.53
N PHE A 7 -2.52 -11.19 -9.19
CA PHE A 7 -2.23 -11.58 -7.80
C PHE A 7 -1.97 -10.35 -6.92
N TRP A 8 -1.16 -9.41 -7.42
CA TRP A 8 -0.89 -8.15 -6.73
C TRP A 8 -2.13 -7.24 -6.71
N GLY A 9 -2.87 -7.18 -7.81
CA GLY A 9 -4.11 -6.42 -7.90
C GLY A 9 -5.18 -6.89 -6.91
N VAL A 10 -5.35 -8.21 -6.73
CA VAL A 10 -6.28 -8.77 -5.73
C VAL A 10 -5.89 -8.36 -4.32
N GLN A 11 -4.60 -8.41 -3.97
CA GLN A 11 -4.14 -7.96 -2.65
C GLN A 11 -4.36 -6.45 -2.44
N MET A 12 -4.07 -5.62 -3.45
CA MET A 12 -4.35 -4.18 -3.38
C MET A 12 -5.86 -3.91 -3.22
N ALA A 13 -6.71 -4.69 -3.88
CA ALA A 13 -8.16 -4.59 -3.73
C ALA A 13 -8.61 -4.98 -2.31
N LEU A 14 -8.09 -6.07 -1.75
CA LEU A 14 -8.39 -6.49 -0.38
C LEU A 14 -7.96 -5.44 0.65
N ILE A 15 -6.75 -4.88 0.53
CA ILE A 15 -6.27 -3.80 1.39
C ILE A 15 -7.17 -2.56 1.26
N SER A 16 -7.56 -2.20 0.04
CA SER A 16 -8.50 -1.09 -0.20
C SER A 16 -9.83 -1.30 0.51
N LEU A 17 -10.40 -2.51 0.47
CA LEU A 17 -11.65 -2.84 1.17
C LEU A 17 -11.52 -2.70 2.69
N VAL A 18 -10.37 -3.11 3.26
CA VAL A 18 -10.09 -2.93 4.70
C VAL A 18 -10.09 -1.45 5.07
N TYR A 19 -9.42 -0.60 4.29
CA TYR A 19 -9.44 0.85 4.53
C TYR A 19 -10.81 1.49 4.38
N ILE A 20 -11.56 1.11 3.34
CA ILE A 20 -12.92 1.63 3.12
C ILE A 20 -13.81 1.27 4.32
N PHE A 21 -13.73 0.03 4.79
CA PHE A 21 -14.52 -0.42 5.94
C PHE A 21 -14.09 0.26 7.25
N ALA A 22 -12.79 0.42 7.48
CA ALA A 22 -12.27 1.16 8.61
C ALA A 22 -12.68 2.64 8.58
N ALA A 23 -12.61 3.29 7.41
CA ALA A 23 -13.05 4.67 7.22
C ALA A 23 -14.55 4.81 7.49
N PHE A 24 -15.37 3.88 7.00
CA PHE A 24 -16.81 3.85 7.29
C PHE A 24 -17.08 3.77 8.80
N LYS A 25 -16.37 2.89 9.52
CA LYS A 25 -16.49 2.76 10.98
C LYS A 25 -16.07 4.04 11.72
N ALA A 26 -14.92 4.59 11.38
CA ALA A 26 -14.42 5.83 11.97
C ALA A 26 -15.37 7.02 11.72
N LEU A 27 -15.88 7.17 10.49
CA LEU A 27 -16.86 8.21 10.14
C LEU A 27 -18.21 8.02 10.85
N SER A 28 -18.55 6.79 11.25
CA SER A 28 -19.71 6.50 12.07
C SER A 28 -19.48 6.76 13.57
N GLY A 29 -18.29 7.24 13.95
CA GLY A 29 -17.89 7.49 15.34
C GLY A 29 -17.32 6.29 16.09
N ASP A 30 -17.26 5.11 15.46
CA ASP A 30 -16.74 3.88 16.08
C ASP A 30 -15.24 3.72 15.80
N PHE A 31 -14.42 4.51 16.50
CA PHE A 31 -12.96 4.41 16.46
C PHE A 31 -12.41 3.19 17.21
N SER A 32 -13.23 2.53 18.03
CA SER A 32 -12.84 1.35 18.82
C SER A 32 -12.85 0.05 18.01
N HIS A 33 -13.48 0.07 16.84
CA HIS A 33 -13.59 -1.12 16.00
C HIS A 33 -12.19 -1.65 15.63
N PRO A 34 -11.92 -2.97 15.76
CA PRO A 34 -10.60 -3.53 15.50
C PRO A 34 -10.03 -3.19 14.13
N THR A 35 -10.87 -3.04 13.11
CA THR A 35 -10.43 -2.68 11.75
C THR A 35 -9.87 -1.27 11.67
N VAL A 36 -10.33 -0.32 12.49
CA VAL A 36 -9.77 1.04 12.54
C VAL A 36 -8.34 0.98 13.09
N LEU A 37 -8.15 0.25 14.19
CA LEU A 37 -6.82 0.04 14.77
C LEU A 37 -5.89 -0.71 13.81
N ILE A 38 -6.36 -1.79 13.18
CA ILE A 38 -5.59 -2.55 12.18
C ILE A 38 -5.19 -1.66 11.00
N SER A 39 -6.10 -0.84 10.48
CA SER A 39 -5.79 0.10 9.40
C SER A 39 -4.77 1.16 9.82
N ALA A 40 -4.85 1.67 11.06
CA ALA A 40 -3.86 2.61 11.58
C ALA A 40 -2.47 1.96 11.73
N LEU A 41 -2.42 0.72 12.24
CA LEU A 41 -1.18 -0.06 12.34
C LEU A 41 -0.59 -0.39 10.96
N LEU A 42 -1.43 -0.73 9.98
CA LEU A 42 -1.00 -0.94 8.60
C LEU A 42 -0.41 0.32 7.99
N LEU A 43 -1.07 1.48 8.15
CA LEU A 43 -0.55 2.77 7.68
C LEU A 43 0.80 3.10 8.32
N ALA A 44 0.95 2.87 9.63
CA ALA A 44 2.22 3.09 10.32
C ALA A 44 3.31 2.14 9.79
N ALA A 45 3.00 0.86 9.62
CA ALA A 45 3.94 -0.11 9.05
C ALA A 45 4.36 0.28 7.62
N HIS A 46 3.41 0.66 6.77
CA HIS A 46 3.66 1.13 5.41
C HIS A 46 4.51 2.40 5.35
N ALA A 47 4.34 3.33 6.30
CA ALA A 47 5.18 4.52 6.40
C ALA A 47 6.65 4.16 6.67
N LEU A 48 6.92 3.14 7.48
CA LEU A 48 8.27 2.63 7.74
C LEU A 48 8.91 1.98 6.51
N GLU A 49 8.11 1.56 5.53
CA GLU A 49 8.61 0.99 4.28
C GLU A 49 9.07 2.04 3.26
N ILE A 50 8.68 3.31 3.43
CA ILE A 50 8.98 4.39 2.47
C ILE A 50 10.49 4.49 2.14
N PRO A 51 11.43 4.49 3.12
CA PRO A 51 12.86 4.52 2.82
C PRO A 51 13.33 3.32 2.00
N VAL A 52 12.80 2.13 2.31
CA VAL A 52 13.11 0.88 1.60
C VAL A 52 12.55 0.92 0.17
N ALA A 53 11.34 1.45 -0.01
CA ALA A 53 10.72 1.60 -1.33
C ALA A 53 11.54 2.55 -2.23
N PHE A 54 12.00 3.70 -1.69
CA PHE A 54 12.89 4.61 -2.43
C PHE A 54 14.21 3.93 -2.81
N TYR A 55 14.83 3.18 -1.90
CA TYR A 55 16.03 2.42 -2.20
C TYR A 55 15.80 1.36 -3.28
N ALA A 56 14.70 0.60 -3.17
CA ALA A 56 14.33 -0.48 -4.08
C ALA A 56 13.98 0.00 -5.50
N LEU A 57 13.48 1.23 -5.63
CA LEU A 57 13.11 1.85 -6.90
C LEU A 57 14.18 2.81 -7.46
N LYS A 58 15.35 2.87 -6.83
CA LYS A 58 16.49 3.67 -7.31
C LYS A 58 16.83 3.28 -8.75
N GLY A 59 16.93 4.27 -9.63
CA GLY A 59 17.21 4.08 -11.06
C GLY A 59 15.97 3.76 -11.92
N ARG A 60 14.76 3.78 -11.36
CA ARG A 60 13.50 3.59 -12.13
C ARG A 60 12.70 4.88 -12.35
N SER A 61 13.29 6.05 -12.09
CA SER A 61 12.63 7.35 -12.25
C SER A 61 11.26 7.43 -11.57
N ALA A 62 11.12 6.81 -10.40
CA ALA A 62 9.86 6.79 -9.66
C ALA A 62 9.51 8.20 -9.15
N SER A 63 8.27 8.63 -9.38
CA SER A 63 7.82 9.94 -8.90
C SER A 63 7.64 9.93 -7.38
N VAL A 64 8.26 10.90 -6.70
CA VAL A 64 8.22 11.00 -5.22
C VAL A 64 6.79 10.96 -4.66
N PRO A 65 5.82 11.73 -5.19
CA PRO A 65 4.45 11.69 -4.67
C PRO A 65 3.80 10.32 -4.82
N ARG A 66 4.09 9.61 -5.92
CA ARG A 66 3.55 8.27 -6.18
C ARG A 66 4.14 7.24 -5.24
N VAL A 67 5.45 7.32 -4.95
CA VAL A 67 6.10 6.44 -3.96
C VAL A 67 5.47 6.66 -2.58
N LEU A 68 5.33 7.91 -2.15
CA LEU A 68 4.72 8.22 -0.85
C LEU A 68 3.29 7.69 -0.77
N LEU A 69 2.44 8.00 -1.76
CA LEU A 69 1.04 7.62 -1.76
C LEU A 69 0.86 6.09 -1.83
N LEU A 70 1.49 5.44 -2.81
CA LEU A 70 1.27 4.01 -3.03
C LEU A 70 2.00 3.14 -2.00
N CYS A 71 3.15 3.57 -1.48
CA CYS A 71 3.79 2.89 -0.35
C CYS A 71 2.94 3.04 0.90
N LEU A 72 2.39 4.22 1.20
CA LEU A 72 1.56 4.41 2.39
C LEU A 72 0.26 3.59 2.32
N LEU A 73 -0.37 3.50 1.15
CA LEU A 73 -1.59 2.73 0.97
C LEU A 73 -1.33 1.22 0.90
N PHE A 74 -0.29 0.78 0.20
CA PHE A 74 -0.16 -0.64 -0.18
C PHE A 74 1.17 -1.30 0.23
N GLY A 75 2.12 -0.53 0.76
CA GLY A 75 3.44 -1.02 1.18
C GLY A 75 4.09 -1.90 0.12
N LEU A 76 4.61 -3.04 0.58
CA LEU A 76 5.30 -4.06 -0.22
C LEU A 76 4.45 -4.63 -1.34
N VAL A 77 3.12 -4.62 -1.19
CA VAL A 77 2.20 -5.13 -2.22
C VAL A 77 2.28 -4.27 -3.48
N TRP A 78 2.70 -3.00 -3.36
CA TRP A 78 2.96 -2.14 -4.50
C TRP A 78 4.44 -2.10 -4.91
N TRP A 79 5.36 -1.76 -4.01
CA TRP A 79 6.74 -1.45 -4.44
C TRP A 79 7.54 -2.69 -4.88
N VAL A 80 7.21 -3.89 -4.36
CA VAL A 80 7.85 -5.15 -4.80
C VAL A 80 7.54 -5.49 -6.26
N PRO A 81 6.26 -5.56 -6.71
CA PRO A 81 5.96 -5.77 -8.12
C PRO A 81 6.42 -4.59 -9.00
N ALA A 82 6.41 -3.36 -8.49
CA ALA A 82 6.93 -2.21 -9.21
C ALA A 82 8.44 -2.33 -9.50
N ARG A 83 9.23 -2.75 -8.51
CA ARG A 83 10.66 -3.10 -8.69
C ARG A 83 10.85 -4.19 -9.74
N ARG A 84 9.94 -5.15 -9.84
CA ARG A 84 9.96 -6.23 -10.83
C ARG A 84 9.45 -5.82 -12.22
N GLY A 85 9.06 -4.56 -12.42
CA GLY A 85 8.51 -4.07 -13.69
C GLY A 85 7.08 -4.52 -13.98
N VAL A 86 6.36 -5.04 -12.98
CA VAL A 86 4.96 -5.45 -13.11
C VAL A 86 4.05 -4.23 -13.11
N PHE A 87 4.39 -3.21 -12.32
CA PHE A 87 3.67 -1.93 -12.24
C PHE A 87 4.57 -0.77 -12.68
N ALA A 88 3.96 0.25 -13.30
CA ALA A 88 4.62 1.51 -13.60
C ALA A 88 4.81 2.35 -12.33
N VAL A 89 5.94 3.07 -12.28
CA VAL A 89 6.40 3.85 -11.11
C VAL A 89 6.46 5.36 -11.36
N ASN A 90 6.19 5.76 -12.60
CA ASN A 90 6.16 7.12 -13.10
C ASN A 90 4.70 7.56 -13.26
#